data_AF-A0AA96FWV8-F1
#
_entry.id   AF-A0AA96FWV8-F1
#
_cell.length_a   1.000
_cell.length_b   1.000
_cell.length_c   1.000
_cell.angle_alpha   90.00
_cell.angle_beta   90.00
_cell.angle_gamma   90.00
#
_symmetry.space_group_name_H-M   'P 1'
#
loop_
_entity.id
_entity.type
_entity.pdbx_description
1 polymer ?
#
loop_
_entity_poly.entity_id
_entity_poly.type
_entity_poly.pdbx_seq_one_letter_code
_entity_poly.pdbx_strand_id
1 'polypeptide(L)'
;MDEPDLFTAAAEERQAREPGRAPLAVRMRPRTLDEVAGQRQLLKPGSPLRRLVAGSRGPAATSSVILWGPPGTGKTTLAHVISQAVEGRFVELSAITAGVKEVRAVIDGARRAVGMSGKETVLFLDEIHRFSKAQQDSLLPAVENRWVTLIAATTENPYFSVISPLLSRSLLLTLESLTDEDIRALLRRAVADERGLEGALELSAEAEDHLVRLAGGDARRALTTLEAAAGAALEKGEASITLATTETAVNHAAVRYDKDGDQHYDVASALIKSIRGSDVDATLHYLARMIEAGEDPRFIARRLMISASEDVGLADPTALPTAVAAAQAVALIGFPEARIILSQAAIALALAPKSNAAYLAIDAALADVRQGLAGAVPPHLRDAHYGGAGKLGHGQGYQYPHDLPEGIAAQQYAPDAVHGKEYYRPTRHGGEARYADIVEWTRGRLKGE
;
A
#
# COMPACT_ATOMS: atom_id res chain seq x y z
N MET A 1 14.43 33.89 22.50
CA MET A 1 14.70 32.74 23.39
C MET A 1 13.37 32.05 23.52
N ASP A 2 13.11 31.08 22.65
CA ASP A 2 11.94 30.22 22.77
C ASP A 2 12.40 28.97 23.52
N GLU A 3 11.81 28.73 24.69
CA GLU A 3 12.04 27.53 25.47
C GLU A 3 11.70 26.29 24.64
N PRO A 4 12.57 25.26 24.59
CA PRO A 4 12.22 24.00 23.97
C PRO A 4 11.06 23.37 24.76
N ASP A 5 10.09 22.83 24.04
CA ASP A 5 8.95 22.08 24.58
C ASP A 5 9.45 20.97 25.51
N LEU A 6 9.28 21.19 26.82
CA LEU A 6 9.77 20.34 27.90
C LEU A 6 9.24 18.89 27.80
N PHE A 7 8.15 18.67 27.07
CA PHE A 7 7.53 17.35 26.93
C PHE A 7 8.14 16.50 25.82
N THR A 8 8.65 17.10 24.73
CA THR A 8 9.35 16.36 23.67
C THR A 8 10.77 16.00 24.11
N ALA A 9 11.48 16.94 24.74
CA ALA A 9 12.82 16.69 25.28
C ALA A 9 12.82 15.59 26.37
N ALA A 10 11.78 15.54 27.21
CA ALA A 10 11.63 14.51 28.24
C ALA A 10 11.28 13.11 27.67
N ALA A 11 10.61 13.03 26.52
CA ALA A 11 10.31 11.77 25.84
C ALA A 11 11.56 11.21 25.13
N GLU A 12 12.34 12.06 24.47
CA GLU A 12 13.62 11.71 23.84
C GLU A 12 14.69 11.36 24.89
N GLU A 13 14.77 12.11 26.02
CA GLU A 13 15.65 11.77 27.14
C GLU A 13 15.24 10.46 27.84
N ARG A 14 13.94 10.15 27.96
CA ARG A 14 13.49 8.86 28.52
C ARG A 14 13.84 7.68 27.61
N GLN A 15 13.70 7.84 26.30
CA GLN A 15 14.08 6.81 25.32
C GLN A 15 15.60 6.56 25.30
N ALA A 16 16.40 7.60 25.52
CA ALA A 16 17.85 7.49 25.63
C ALA A 16 18.34 6.90 26.99
N ARG A 17 17.54 7.03 28.06
CA ARG A 17 17.92 6.61 29.42
C ARG A 17 17.54 5.16 29.79
N GLU A 18 16.65 4.48 29.05
CA GLU A 18 16.26 3.08 29.31
C GLU A 18 16.18 2.21 28.02
N PRO A 19 17.32 1.80 27.42
CA PRO A 19 17.34 1.04 26.16
C PRO A 19 16.58 -0.31 26.21
N GLY A 20 16.42 -0.91 27.40
CA GLY A 20 15.74 -2.20 27.59
C GLY A 20 14.21 -2.18 27.45
N ARG A 21 13.58 -1.00 27.33
CA ARG A 21 12.11 -0.87 27.19
C ARG A 21 11.63 -0.50 25.79
N ALA A 22 12.55 -0.31 24.84
CA ALA A 22 12.18 -0.08 23.45
C ALA A 22 11.69 -1.38 22.79
N PRO A 23 10.74 -1.32 21.83
CA PRO A 23 10.28 -2.51 21.11
C PRO A 23 11.44 -3.27 20.45
N LEU A 24 11.33 -4.59 20.38
CA LEU A 24 12.36 -5.48 19.81
C LEU A 24 12.75 -5.06 18.39
N ALA A 25 11.77 -4.64 17.57
CA ALA A 25 12.03 -4.14 16.21
C ALA A 25 12.92 -2.89 16.17
N VAL A 26 12.92 -2.06 17.22
CA VAL A 26 13.80 -0.89 17.35
C VAL A 26 15.17 -1.32 17.87
N ARG A 27 15.21 -2.18 18.90
CA ARG A 27 16.46 -2.70 19.48
C ARG A 27 17.30 -3.49 18.48
N MET A 28 16.64 -4.27 17.62
CA MET A 28 17.27 -5.10 16.58
C MET A 28 17.60 -4.33 15.30
N ARG A 29 17.49 -3.00 15.27
CA ARG A 29 17.92 -2.22 14.10
C ARG A 29 19.41 -2.49 13.80
N PRO A 30 19.75 -2.90 12.56
CA PRO A 30 21.11 -2.99 12.05
C PRO A 30 21.94 -1.75 12.36
N ARG A 31 23.17 -1.96 12.84
CA ARG A 31 24.17 -0.88 12.99
C ARG A 31 24.99 -0.70 11.71
N THR A 32 25.15 -1.77 10.95
CA THR A 32 25.94 -1.81 9.72
C THR A 32 25.12 -2.38 8.57
N LEU A 33 25.56 -2.13 7.32
CA LEU A 33 24.93 -2.73 6.14
C LEU A 33 25.02 -4.26 6.13
N ASP A 34 26.00 -4.85 6.82
CA ASP A 34 26.19 -6.30 6.87
C ASP A 34 25.17 -6.98 7.82
N GLU A 35 24.56 -6.21 8.72
CA GLU A 35 23.46 -6.68 9.57
C GLU A 35 22.09 -6.60 8.88
N VAL A 36 21.96 -5.99 7.71
CA VAL A 36 20.68 -5.87 7.01
C VAL A 36 20.27 -7.24 6.46
N ALA A 37 19.09 -7.71 6.87
CA ALA A 37 18.51 -8.95 6.34
C ALA A 37 17.97 -8.71 4.92
N GLY A 38 18.20 -9.67 4.01
CA GLY A 38 17.77 -9.57 2.61
C GLY A 38 18.48 -8.47 1.82
N GLN A 39 17.78 -7.92 0.82
CA GLN A 39 18.25 -6.83 -0.06
C GLN A 39 19.64 -7.08 -0.70
N ARG A 40 20.00 -8.34 -0.96
CA ARG A 40 21.33 -8.75 -1.44
C ARG A 40 21.73 -8.04 -2.73
N GLN A 41 20.75 -7.71 -3.57
CA GLN A 41 20.91 -6.93 -4.80
C GLN A 41 21.41 -5.50 -4.55
N LEU A 42 20.98 -4.87 -3.44
CA LEU A 42 21.41 -3.53 -3.03
C LEU A 42 22.72 -3.54 -2.24
N LEU A 43 23.04 -4.67 -1.59
CA LEU A 43 24.17 -4.81 -0.67
C LEU A 43 25.42 -5.44 -1.30
N LYS A 44 25.48 -5.62 -2.62
CA LYS A 44 26.69 -6.16 -3.28
C LYS A 44 27.91 -5.25 -3.07
N PRO A 45 29.13 -5.79 -2.97
CA PRO A 45 30.35 -4.99 -2.99
C PRO A 45 30.37 -4.02 -4.17
N GLY A 46 30.68 -2.75 -3.91
CA GLY A 46 30.68 -1.69 -4.91
C GLY A 46 29.30 -1.17 -5.32
N SER A 47 28.19 -1.61 -4.72
CA SER A 47 26.87 -1.05 -4.99
C SER A 47 26.79 0.44 -4.64
N PRO A 48 25.88 1.22 -5.26
CA PRO A 48 25.66 2.61 -4.90
C PRO A 48 25.44 2.85 -3.40
N LEU A 49 24.64 1.98 -2.75
CA LEU A 49 24.37 2.04 -1.31
C LEU A 49 25.62 1.82 -0.46
N ARG A 50 26.47 0.82 -0.80
CA ARG A 50 27.73 0.61 -0.09
C ARG A 50 28.72 1.76 -0.29
N ARG A 51 28.76 2.37 -1.47
CA ARG A 51 29.62 3.55 -1.72
C ARG A 51 29.16 4.78 -0.92
N LEU A 52 27.85 4.95 -0.77
CA LEU A 52 27.26 6.01 0.05
C LEU A 52 27.66 5.85 1.53
N VAL A 53 27.51 4.64 2.08
CA VAL A 53 27.87 4.33 3.47
C VAL A 53 29.38 4.32 3.70
N ALA A 54 30.20 3.97 2.71
CA ALA A 54 31.67 3.94 2.86
C ALA A 54 32.32 5.34 2.86
N GLY A 55 31.54 6.44 2.82
CA GLY A 55 32.08 7.80 2.85
C GLY A 55 32.98 8.15 1.67
N SER A 56 32.80 7.48 0.53
CA SER A 56 33.60 7.72 -0.68
C SER A 56 33.49 9.18 -1.08
N ARG A 57 34.60 9.94 -1.21
CA ARG A 57 34.56 11.38 -1.59
C ARG A 57 34.27 11.63 -3.07
N GLY A 58 33.47 10.77 -3.70
CA GLY A 58 33.07 10.87 -5.11
C GLY A 58 31.72 11.58 -5.31
N PRO A 59 31.35 11.91 -6.56
CA PRO A 59 30.09 12.60 -6.88
C PRO A 59 28.82 11.83 -6.45
N ALA A 60 28.91 10.53 -6.18
CA ALA A 60 27.81 9.70 -5.67
C ALA A 60 27.54 9.82 -4.16
N ALA A 61 28.43 10.47 -3.40
CA ALA A 61 28.34 10.54 -1.94
C ALA A 61 27.40 11.62 -1.40
N THR A 62 26.96 12.50 -2.29
CA THR A 62 26.13 13.67 -1.98
C THR A 62 24.78 13.61 -2.70
N SER A 63 24.43 12.45 -3.26
CA SER A 63 23.14 12.25 -3.92
C SER A 63 22.06 11.95 -2.88
N SER A 64 20.92 12.62 -2.99
CA SER A 64 19.71 12.26 -2.25
C SER A 64 19.30 10.82 -2.58
N VAL A 65 18.63 10.15 -1.66
CA VAL A 65 18.20 8.76 -1.81
C VAL A 65 16.70 8.67 -1.65
N ILE A 66 16.05 7.91 -2.52
CA ILE A 66 14.65 7.53 -2.38
C ILE A 66 14.59 6.02 -2.20
N LEU A 67 14.13 5.59 -1.03
CA LEU A 67 13.90 4.19 -0.65
C LEU A 67 12.45 3.84 -0.97
N TRP A 68 12.23 2.94 -1.91
CA TRP A 68 10.90 2.51 -2.30
C TRP A 68 10.73 1.01 -2.08
N GLY A 69 9.67 0.61 -1.39
CA GLY A 69 9.32 -0.79 -1.28
C GLY A 69 8.18 -1.04 -0.30
N PRO A 70 7.69 -2.29 -0.22
CA PRO A 70 6.63 -2.70 0.71
C PRO A 70 6.94 -2.33 2.18
N PRO A 71 5.92 -2.26 3.07
CA PRO A 71 6.15 -2.13 4.51
C PRO A 71 7.07 -3.25 5.04
N GLY A 72 7.77 -3.00 6.14
CA GLY A 72 8.61 -4.03 6.76
C GLY A 72 9.92 -4.40 6.07
N THR A 73 10.19 -3.89 4.86
CA THR A 73 11.38 -4.25 4.07
C THR A 73 12.69 -3.61 4.54
N GLY A 74 12.63 -2.72 5.54
CA GLY A 74 13.81 -2.09 6.12
C GLY A 74 14.15 -0.69 5.61
N LYS A 75 13.19 0.06 5.03
CA LYS A 75 13.41 1.45 4.57
C LYS A 75 13.97 2.37 5.67
N THR A 76 13.25 2.52 6.79
CA THR A 76 13.68 3.33 7.95
C THR A 76 15.02 2.85 8.52
N THR A 77 15.23 1.53 8.53
CA THR A 77 16.49 0.91 8.96
C THR A 77 17.65 1.30 8.06
N LEU A 78 17.49 1.21 6.74
CA LEU A 78 18.52 1.63 5.79
C LEU A 78 18.82 3.11 5.90
N ALA A 79 17.79 3.95 6.06
CA ALA A 79 17.99 5.38 6.32
C ALA A 79 18.82 5.64 7.57
N HIS A 80 18.58 4.88 8.64
CA HIS A 80 19.35 4.97 9.88
C HIS A 80 20.80 4.51 9.69
N VAL A 81 21.04 3.38 9.01
CA VAL A 81 22.42 2.91 8.73
C VAL A 81 23.18 3.92 7.87
N ILE A 82 22.51 4.52 6.88
CA ILE A 82 23.11 5.59 6.06
C ILE A 82 23.43 6.80 6.93
N SER A 83 22.56 7.20 7.86
CA SER A 83 22.81 8.37 8.68
C SER A 83 23.94 8.20 9.68
N GLN A 84 24.16 6.98 10.22
CA GLN A 84 25.32 6.68 11.06
C GLN A 84 26.65 6.77 10.30
N ALA A 85 26.60 6.57 8.99
CA ALA A 85 27.78 6.59 8.14
C ALA A 85 28.18 7.99 7.66
N VAL A 86 27.23 8.93 7.65
CA VAL A 86 27.47 10.33 7.28
C VAL A 86 27.82 11.12 8.55
N GLU A 87 29.03 11.68 8.61
CA GLU A 87 29.43 12.58 9.70
C GLU A 87 28.66 13.91 9.60
N GLY A 88 27.46 13.97 10.20
CA GLY A 88 26.57 15.11 10.05
C GLY A 88 25.42 15.17 11.06
N ARG A 89 24.60 16.20 10.94
CA ARG A 89 23.36 16.32 11.71
C ARG A 89 22.28 15.45 11.07
N PHE A 90 21.70 14.51 11.81
CA PHE A 90 20.54 13.76 11.35
C PHE A 90 19.25 14.42 11.85
N VAL A 91 18.27 14.57 10.96
CA VAL A 91 16.92 15.06 11.28
C VAL A 91 15.90 14.14 10.64
N GLU A 92 15.02 13.57 11.43
CA GLU A 92 13.92 12.71 10.98
C GLU A 92 12.59 13.48 11.04
N LEU A 93 11.84 13.42 9.95
CA LEU A 93 10.49 13.95 9.84
C LEU A 93 9.57 12.89 9.23
N SER A 94 8.36 12.76 9.77
CA SER A 94 7.30 11.98 9.12
C SER A 94 6.46 12.90 8.26
N ALA A 95 6.25 12.55 6.99
CA ALA A 95 5.40 13.31 6.09
C ALA A 95 3.91 13.29 6.47
N ILE A 96 3.53 12.44 7.42
CA ILE A 96 2.17 12.36 7.96
C ILE A 96 1.91 13.50 8.94
N THR A 97 2.91 13.87 9.75
CA THR A 97 2.76 14.84 10.83
C THR A 97 3.43 16.18 10.52
N ALA A 98 4.44 16.19 9.65
CA ALA A 98 5.18 17.40 9.32
C ALA A 98 4.42 18.31 8.34
N GLY A 99 4.23 19.57 8.71
CA GLY A 99 3.76 20.62 7.82
C GLY A 99 4.89 21.33 7.09
N VAL A 100 4.52 22.32 6.26
CA VAL A 100 5.50 23.15 5.51
C VAL A 100 6.41 23.94 6.46
N LYS A 101 5.91 24.33 7.64
CA LYS A 101 6.67 25.12 8.62
C LYS A 101 7.83 24.33 9.21
N GLU A 102 7.58 23.08 9.59
CA GLU A 102 8.58 22.18 10.16
C GLU A 102 9.69 21.89 9.13
N VAL A 103 9.30 21.60 7.89
CA VAL A 103 10.25 21.39 6.78
C VAL A 103 11.13 22.63 6.57
N ARG A 104 10.55 23.83 6.52
CA ARG A 104 11.32 25.07 6.38
C ARG A 104 12.27 25.31 7.54
N ALA A 105 11.83 25.06 8.78
CA ALA A 105 12.67 25.21 9.96
C ALA A 105 13.92 24.32 9.90
N VAL A 106 13.77 23.08 9.42
CA VAL A 106 14.89 22.15 9.21
C VAL A 106 15.82 22.67 8.13
N ILE A 107 15.28 23.11 6.99
CA ILE A 107 16.08 23.66 5.88
C ILE A 107 16.87 24.90 6.32
N ASP A 108 16.24 25.83 7.04
CA ASP A 108 16.89 27.04 7.53
C ASP A 108 17.97 26.71 8.57
N GLY A 109 17.72 25.72 9.42
CA GLY A 109 18.71 25.19 10.36
C GLY A 109 19.92 24.59 9.65
N ALA A 110 19.68 23.78 8.62
CA ALA A 110 20.72 23.13 7.82
C ALA A 110 21.57 24.17 7.06
N ARG A 111 20.93 25.17 6.44
CA ARG A 111 21.61 26.27 5.76
C ARG A 111 22.56 27.04 6.68
N ARG A 112 22.15 27.32 7.93
CA ARG A 112 23.02 27.95 8.94
C ARG A 112 24.18 27.04 9.35
N ALA A 113 23.91 25.75 9.57
CA ALA A 113 24.92 24.78 10.01
C ALA A 113 26.06 24.62 8.99
N VAL A 114 25.71 24.54 7.69
CA VAL A 114 26.69 24.49 6.60
C VAL A 114 27.58 25.73 6.59
N GLY A 115 26.99 26.94 6.72
CA GLY A 115 27.75 28.19 6.69
C GLY A 115 28.67 28.43 7.89
N MET A 116 28.34 27.89 9.07
CA MET A 116 29.10 28.12 10.31
C MET A 116 30.12 27.03 10.63
N SER A 117 29.77 25.77 10.36
CA SER A 117 30.51 24.61 10.87
C SER A 117 30.92 23.61 9.79
N GLY A 118 30.49 23.82 8.54
CA GLY A 118 30.73 22.88 7.44
C GLY A 118 30.04 21.51 7.63
N LYS A 119 29.17 21.37 8.64
CA LYS A 119 28.47 20.12 8.93
C LYS A 119 27.28 19.92 7.99
N GLU A 120 27.28 18.80 7.29
CA GLU A 120 26.17 18.39 6.44
C GLU A 120 24.97 17.95 7.29
N THR A 121 23.75 18.17 6.77
CA THR A 121 22.52 17.71 7.42
C THR A 121 21.87 16.62 6.58
N VAL A 122 21.64 15.45 7.17
CA VAL A 122 20.86 14.38 6.56
C VAL A 122 19.41 14.55 7.02
N LEU A 123 18.52 14.82 6.07
CA LEU A 123 17.08 14.90 6.31
C LEU A 123 16.43 13.59 5.89
N PHE A 124 15.96 12.81 6.86
CA PHE A 124 15.12 11.65 6.59
C PHE A 124 13.63 12.06 6.57
N LEU A 125 12.95 11.73 5.46
CA LEU A 125 11.51 11.94 5.28
C LEU A 125 10.82 10.60 5.07
N ASP A 126 10.07 10.13 6.08
CA ASP A 126 9.27 8.92 5.94
C ASP A 126 7.91 9.22 5.29
N GLU A 127 7.44 8.30 4.47
CA GLU A 127 6.20 8.37 3.68
C GLU A 127 6.04 9.64 2.83
N ILE A 128 7.08 10.01 2.08
CA ILE A 128 7.12 11.24 1.24
C ILE A 128 5.92 11.38 0.28
N HIS A 129 5.28 10.28 -0.10
CA HIS A 129 4.06 10.28 -0.92
C HIS A 129 2.88 11.02 -0.26
N ARG A 130 2.92 11.24 1.05
CA ARG A 130 1.92 12.02 1.80
C ARG A 130 2.10 13.53 1.68
N PHE A 131 3.28 14.00 1.27
CA PHE A 131 3.50 15.41 0.98
C PHE A 131 2.82 15.81 -0.32
N SER A 132 2.12 16.94 -0.29
CA SER A 132 1.64 17.64 -1.49
C SER A 132 2.81 18.05 -2.40
N LYS A 133 2.53 18.29 -3.69
CA LYS A 133 3.55 18.78 -4.63
C LYS A 133 4.25 20.04 -4.15
N ALA A 134 3.50 20.99 -3.57
CA ALA A 134 4.07 22.23 -3.02
C ALA A 134 5.02 21.99 -1.83
N GLN A 135 4.72 21.01 -0.96
CA GLN A 135 5.63 20.60 0.11
C GLN A 135 6.91 19.97 -0.46
N GLN A 136 6.80 19.13 -1.49
CA GLN A 136 7.95 18.55 -2.16
C GLN A 136 8.80 19.60 -2.89
N ASP A 137 8.17 20.54 -3.59
CA ASP A 137 8.86 21.65 -4.26
C ASP A 137 9.66 22.50 -3.26
N SER A 138 9.17 22.65 -2.03
CA SER A 138 9.88 23.39 -0.98
C SER A 138 11.21 22.76 -0.56
N LEU A 139 11.42 21.47 -0.85
CA LEU A 139 12.67 20.76 -0.59
C LEU A 139 13.73 21.01 -1.68
N LEU A 140 13.32 21.40 -2.89
CA LEU A 140 14.23 21.50 -4.04
C LEU A 140 15.42 22.44 -3.79
N PRO A 141 15.24 23.68 -3.30
CA PRO A 141 16.37 24.56 -3.04
C PRO A 141 17.36 23.95 -2.06
N ALA A 142 16.86 23.23 -1.05
CA ALA A 142 17.72 22.63 -0.02
C ALA A 142 18.54 21.46 -0.57
N VAL A 143 17.96 20.65 -1.45
CA VAL A 143 18.66 19.54 -2.14
C VAL A 143 19.64 20.07 -3.19
N GLU A 144 19.24 21.05 -4.00
CA GLU A 144 20.08 21.62 -5.06
C GLU A 144 21.31 22.36 -4.54
N ASN A 145 21.13 23.16 -3.49
CA ASN A 145 22.21 23.89 -2.85
C ASN A 145 22.98 23.04 -1.83
N ARG A 146 22.66 21.74 -1.71
CA ARG A 146 23.28 20.79 -0.77
C ARG A 146 23.26 21.26 0.68
N TRP A 147 22.19 21.95 1.08
CA TRP A 147 21.97 22.25 2.49
C TRP A 147 21.56 20.97 3.23
N VAL A 148 20.82 20.09 2.55
CA VAL A 148 20.43 18.78 3.07
C VAL A 148 20.75 17.67 2.08
N THR A 149 21.20 16.53 2.61
CA THR A 149 21.16 15.25 1.91
C THR A 149 19.83 14.60 2.26
N LEU A 150 18.91 14.53 1.28
CA LEU A 150 17.58 13.98 1.49
C LEU A 150 17.63 12.45 1.42
N ILE A 151 17.10 11.77 2.43
CA ILE A 151 16.74 10.36 2.38
C ILE A 151 15.23 10.28 2.52
N ALA A 152 14.52 9.92 1.46
CA ALA A 152 13.07 9.79 1.50
C ALA A 152 12.66 8.32 1.43
N ALA A 153 11.63 7.93 2.16
CA ALA A 153 11.03 6.60 2.08
C ALA A 153 9.58 6.68 1.59
N THR A 154 9.16 5.69 0.79
CA THR A 154 7.77 5.56 0.33
C THR A 154 7.39 4.10 0.12
N THR A 155 6.14 3.78 0.43
CA THR A 155 5.48 2.52 0.04
C THR A 155 4.83 2.60 -1.34
N GLU A 156 4.42 3.80 -1.77
CA GLU A 156 3.83 4.04 -3.09
C GLU A 156 4.89 4.21 -4.19
N ASN A 157 4.51 3.93 -5.44
CA ASN A 157 5.38 4.04 -6.59
C ASN A 157 5.89 5.50 -6.78
N PRO A 158 7.20 5.74 -6.66
CA PRO A 158 7.79 7.07 -6.61
C PRO A 158 7.62 7.86 -7.92
N TYR A 159 7.48 7.19 -9.06
CA TYR A 159 7.23 7.88 -10.34
C TYR A 159 5.89 8.62 -10.38
N PHE A 160 4.94 8.26 -9.51
CA PHE A 160 3.66 8.94 -9.39
C PHE A 160 3.58 9.84 -8.16
N SER A 161 4.21 9.42 -7.05
CA SER A 161 4.07 10.09 -5.76
C SER A 161 5.15 11.12 -5.46
N VAL A 162 6.27 11.11 -6.20
CA VAL A 162 7.38 12.07 -6.03
C VAL A 162 7.55 12.93 -7.28
N ILE A 163 7.76 14.23 -7.11
CA ILE A 163 7.96 15.16 -8.22
C ILE A 163 9.24 14.83 -9.01
N SER A 164 9.18 14.95 -10.34
CA SER A 164 10.30 14.64 -11.25
C SER A 164 11.61 15.39 -10.93
N PRO A 165 11.58 16.67 -10.49
CA PRO A 165 12.80 17.38 -10.08
C PRO A 165 13.54 16.72 -8.92
N LEU A 166 12.84 16.19 -7.89
CA LEU A 166 13.47 15.45 -6.79
C LEU A 166 13.99 14.10 -7.25
N LEU A 167 13.21 13.37 -8.05
CA LEU A 167 13.63 12.06 -8.59
C LEU A 167 14.90 12.16 -9.43
N SER A 168 14.98 13.15 -10.32
CA SER A 168 16.16 13.35 -11.19
C SER A 168 17.46 13.65 -10.44
N ARG A 169 17.37 14.07 -9.17
CA ARG A 169 18.50 14.41 -8.29
C ARG A 169 18.73 13.36 -7.20
N SER A 170 17.99 12.25 -7.26
CA SER A 170 18.02 11.22 -6.23
C SER A 170 18.35 9.85 -6.82
N LEU A 171 19.06 9.04 -6.05
CA LEU A 171 19.23 7.63 -6.30
C LEU A 171 17.99 6.88 -5.82
N LEU A 172 17.26 6.27 -6.76
CA LEU A 172 16.14 5.40 -6.43
C LEU A 172 16.65 4.00 -6.07
N LEU A 173 16.39 3.56 -4.84
CA LEU A 173 16.69 2.22 -4.34
C LEU A 173 15.38 1.47 -4.08
N THR A 174 15.16 0.41 -4.85
CA THR A 174 13.98 -0.46 -4.71
C THR A 174 14.27 -1.61 -3.77
N LEU A 175 13.51 -1.68 -2.67
CA LEU A 175 13.53 -2.75 -1.70
C LEU A 175 12.46 -3.78 -2.04
N GLU A 176 12.80 -5.05 -1.90
CA GLU A 176 11.92 -6.18 -2.14
C GLU A 176 11.40 -6.75 -0.82
N SER A 177 10.28 -7.47 -0.84
CA SER A 177 9.85 -8.25 0.34
C SER A 177 10.94 -9.24 0.74
N LEU A 178 11.11 -9.45 2.05
CA LEU A 178 12.10 -10.41 2.55
C LEU A 178 11.65 -11.83 2.23
N THR A 179 12.61 -12.70 1.92
CA THR A 179 12.32 -14.12 1.75
C THR A 179 12.11 -14.78 3.12
N ASP A 180 11.42 -15.93 3.14
CA ASP A 180 11.23 -16.74 4.34
C ASP A 180 12.56 -17.05 5.05
N GLU A 181 13.63 -17.28 4.29
CA GLU A 181 14.97 -17.54 4.82
C GLU A 181 15.60 -16.28 5.43
N ASP A 182 15.40 -15.10 4.85
CA ASP A 182 15.87 -13.84 5.42
C ASP A 182 15.15 -13.52 6.74
N ILE A 183 13.84 -13.80 6.83
CA ILE A 183 13.05 -13.68 8.06
C ILE A 183 13.52 -14.69 9.11
N ARG A 184 13.73 -15.95 8.72
CA ARG A 184 14.24 -17.00 9.61
C ARG A 184 15.58 -16.60 10.23
N ALA A 185 16.52 -16.14 9.40
CA ALA A 185 17.82 -15.65 9.87
C ALA A 185 17.68 -14.46 10.83
N LEU A 186 16.76 -13.54 10.55
CA LEU A 186 16.47 -12.40 11.42
C LEU A 186 15.91 -12.83 12.79
N LEU A 187 14.98 -13.78 12.83
CA LEU A 187 14.38 -14.31 14.06
C LEU A 187 15.44 -14.99 14.93
N ARG A 188 16.24 -15.90 14.37
CA ARG A 188 17.33 -16.57 15.10
C ARG A 188 18.32 -15.58 15.68
N ARG A 189 18.67 -14.56 14.91
CA ARG A 189 19.54 -13.48 15.40
C ARG A 189 18.89 -12.71 16.54
N ALA A 190 17.61 -12.36 16.44
CA ALA A 190 16.90 -11.65 17.50
C ALA A 190 16.79 -12.47 18.79
N VAL A 191 16.72 -13.79 18.71
CA VAL A 191 16.73 -14.66 19.89
C VAL A 191 18.11 -14.66 20.57
N ALA A 192 19.19 -14.73 19.80
CA ALA A 192 20.55 -14.88 20.33
C ALA A 192 21.28 -13.56 20.67
N ASP A 193 20.98 -12.46 19.98
CA ASP A 193 21.68 -11.18 20.14
C ASP A 193 21.35 -10.54 21.51
N GLU A 194 22.35 -9.93 22.15
CA GLU A 194 22.21 -9.19 23.42
C GLU A 194 21.18 -8.06 23.32
N ARG A 195 21.06 -7.42 22.15
CA ARG A 195 20.03 -6.40 21.90
C ARG A 195 18.64 -7.01 21.80
N GLY A 196 18.54 -8.31 21.55
CA GLY A 196 17.30 -9.02 21.37
C GLY A 196 16.83 -9.69 22.65
N LEU A 197 16.74 -11.02 22.62
CA LEU A 197 16.35 -11.84 23.78
C LEU A 197 17.55 -12.40 24.55
N GLU A 198 18.79 -12.12 24.13
CA GLU A 198 20.02 -12.50 24.84
C GLU A 198 20.11 -14.00 25.16
N GLY A 199 19.51 -14.85 24.32
CA GLY A 199 19.46 -16.30 24.55
C GLY A 199 18.65 -16.73 25.77
N ALA A 200 17.82 -15.85 26.34
CA ALA A 200 16.98 -16.15 27.51
C ALA A 200 15.89 -17.19 27.22
N LEU A 201 15.55 -17.38 25.94
CA LEU A 201 14.53 -18.32 25.48
C LEU A 201 15.03 -19.06 24.25
N GLU A 202 14.67 -20.35 24.14
CA GLU A 202 14.84 -21.11 22.90
C GLU A 202 13.63 -20.91 21.97
N LEU A 203 13.84 -20.83 20.65
CA LEU A 203 12.76 -20.76 19.67
C LEU A 203 12.56 -22.14 19.03
N SER A 204 11.39 -22.76 19.23
CA SER A 204 11.09 -24.06 18.62
C SER A 204 10.98 -23.94 17.09
N ALA A 205 11.29 -25.03 16.37
CA ALA A 205 11.24 -25.04 14.91
C ALA A 205 9.84 -24.76 14.37
N GLU A 206 8.80 -25.29 15.03
CA GLU A 206 7.40 -25.09 14.67
C GLU A 206 6.95 -23.64 14.92
N ALA A 207 7.44 -23.02 16.01
CA ALA A 207 7.20 -21.62 16.31
C ALA A 207 7.89 -20.71 15.30
N GLU A 208 9.15 -20.99 14.96
CA GLU A 208 9.91 -20.29 13.91
C GLU A 208 9.17 -20.35 12.57
N ASP A 209 8.76 -21.54 12.13
CA ASP A 209 8.03 -21.73 10.87
C ASP A 209 6.70 -20.98 10.87
N HIS A 210 6.00 -20.92 12.02
CA HIS A 210 4.76 -20.17 12.16
C HIS A 210 4.99 -18.64 12.11
N LEU A 211 6.01 -18.13 12.80
CA LEU A 211 6.40 -16.72 12.75
C LEU A 211 6.81 -16.27 11.35
N VAL A 212 7.55 -17.10 10.62
CA VAL A 212 7.94 -16.84 9.22
C VAL A 212 6.70 -16.71 8.33
N ARG A 213 5.75 -17.64 8.45
CA ARG A 213 4.48 -17.58 7.69
C ARG A 213 3.67 -16.33 8.01
N LEU A 214 3.55 -15.97 9.28
CA LEU A 214 2.82 -14.77 9.72
C LEU A 214 3.48 -13.47 9.25
N ALA A 215 4.81 -13.45 9.19
CA ALA A 215 5.56 -12.27 8.77
C ALA A 215 5.29 -11.89 7.31
N GLY A 216 5.09 -12.86 6.41
CA GLY A 216 4.80 -12.60 4.99
C GLY A 216 5.86 -11.71 4.29
N GLY A 217 7.13 -11.81 4.72
CA GLY A 217 8.22 -10.97 4.24
C GLY A 217 8.39 -9.59 4.93
N ASP A 218 7.63 -9.32 5.99
CA ASP A 218 7.75 -8.12 6.83
C ASP A 218 8.60 -8.39 8.10
N ALA A 219 9.79 -7.79 8.17
CA ALA A 219 10.68 -7.94 9.33
C ALA A 219 10.14 -7.29 10.61
N ARG A 220 9.44 -6.16 10.51
CA ARG A 220 8.88 -5.48 11.68
C ARG A 220 7.81 -6.36 12.30
N ARG A 221 6.93 -6.93 11.47
CA ARG A 221 5.90 -7.88 11.90
C ARG A 221 6.52 -9.10 12.57
N ALA A 222 7.52 -9.72 11.94
CA ALA A 222 8.24 -10.87 12.51
C ALA A 222 8.79 -10.58 13.93
N LEU A 223 9.48 -9.46 14.11
CA LEU A 223 10.09 -9.08 15.39
C LEU A 223 9.05 -8.70 16.44
N THR A 224 7.98 -7.99 16.06
CA THR A 224 6.88 -7.66 16.98
C THR A 224 6.19 -8.92 17.49
N THR A 225 5.91 -9.88 16.59
CA THR A 225 5.27 -11.14 16.99
C THR A 225 6.18 -11.99 17.85
N LEU A 226 7.48 -12.05 17.53
CA LEU A 226 8.48 -12.70 18.37
C LEU A 226 8.54 -12.08 19.77
N GLU A 227 8.54 -10.75 19.87
CA GLU A 227 8.56 -10.03 21.15
C GLU A 227 7.34 -10.37 22.02
N ALA A 228 6.15 -10.41 21.41
CA ALA A 228 4.94 -10.80 22.12
C ALA A 228 4.99 -12.26 22.58
N ALA A 229 5.46 -13.17 21.73
CA ALA A 229 5.60 -14.58 22.06
C ALA A 229 6.63 -14.81 23.19
N ALA A 230 7.74 -14.07 23.15
CA ALA A 230 8.74 -14.06 24.20
C ALA A 230 8.16 -13.54 25.53
N GLY A 231 7.42 -12.43 25.50
CA GLY A 231 6.75 -11.90 26.69
C GLY A 231 5.78 -12.90 27.31
N ALA A 232 4.95 -13.55 26.50
CA ALA A 232 4.01 -14.57 26.96
C ALA A 232 4.70 -15.81 27.54
N ALA A 233 5.82 -16.25 26.94
CA ALA A 233 6.62 -17.36 27.47
C ALA A 233 7.22 -17.02 28.83
N LEU A 234 7.80 -15.81 28.96
CA LEU A 234 8.39 -15.34 30.22
C LEU A 234 7.36 -15.20 31.34
N GLU A 235 6.17 -14.66 31.04
CA GLU A 235 5.07 -14.54 32.01
C GLU A 235 4.61 -15.91 32.55
N LYS A 236 4.69 -16.95 31.71
CA LYS A 236 4.39 -18.34 32.11
C LYS A 236 5.57 -19.07 32.74
N GLY A 237 6.77 -18.46 32.77
CA GLY A 237 8.00 -19.11 33.23
C GLY A 237 8.50 -20.23 32.30
N GLU A 238 8.15 -20.18 31.02
CA GLU A 238 8.60 -21.13 30.01
C GLU A 238 10.04 -20.81 29.57
N ALA A 239 10.84 -21.84 29.31
CA ALA A 239 12.21 -21.69 28.80
C ALA A 239 12.27 -21.60 27.25
N SER A 240 11.15 -21.81 26.57
CA SER A 240 11.09 -21.83 25.10
C SER A 240 9.82 -21.18 24.56
N ILE A 241 9.94 -20.54 23.40
CA ILE A 241 8.84 -20.03 22.59
C ILE A 241 8.34 -21.17 21.72
N THR A 242 7.20 -21.73 22.12
CA THR A 242 6.55 -22.84 21.40
C THR A 242 5.48 -22.32 20.44
N LEU A 243 4.99 -23.20 19.55
CA LEU A 243 3.87 -22.87 18.66
C LEU A 243 2.64 -22.40 19.44
N ALA A 244 2.25 -23.12 20.51
CA ALA A 244 1.09 -22.78 21.32
C ALA A 244 1.23 -21.40 22.00
N THR A 245 2.43 -21.09 22.49
CA THR A 245 2.72 -19.78 23.08
C THR A 245 2.71 -18.67 22.03
N THR A 246 3.20 -18.96 20.83
CA THR A 246 3.14 -18.03 19.69
C THR A 246 1.70 -17.78 19.24
N GLU A 247 0.87 -18.81 19.07
CA GLU A 247 -0.54 -18.68 18.68
C GLU A 247 -1.35 -17.86 19.72
N THR A 248 -1.09 -18.10 21.02
CA THR A 248 -1.71 -17.33 22.10
C THR A 248 -1.25 -15.87 22.09
N ALA A 249 0.05 -15.64 21.90
CA ALA A 249 0.63 -14.30 21.87
C ALA A 249 0.21 -13.51 20.64
N VAL A 250 0.06 -14.14 19.48
CA VAL A 250 -0.48 -13.52 18.26
C VAL A 250 -1.90 -13.03 18.50
N ASN A 251 -2.74 -13.77 19.22
CA ASN A 251 -4.09 -13.32 19.56
C ASN A 251 -4.09 -12.09 20.50
N HIS A 252 -3.15 -11.99 21.44
CA HIS A 252 -3.07 -10.86 22.39
C HIS A 252 -2.29 -9.65 21.83
N ALA A 253 -1.28 -9.89 21.00
CA ALA A 253 -0.56 -8.88 20.23
C ALA A 253 -1.41 -8.37 19.07
N ALA A 254 -2.29 -9.18 18.47
CA ALA A 254 -3.36 -8.69 17.60
C ALA A 254 -4.22 -7.69 18.38
N VAL A 255 -4.67 -7.94 19.61
CA VAL A 255 -5.45 -6.92 20.33
C VAL A 255 -4.69 -5.60 20.64
N ARG A 256 -3.34 -5.62 20.71
CA ARG A 256 -2.51 -4.41 20.92
C ARG A 256 -1.86 -3.80 19.65
N TYR A 257 -1.79 -4.56 18.56
CA TYR A 257 -1.09 -4.22 17.31
C TYR A 257 -2.02 -4.32 16.07
N ASP A 258 -3.17 -4.98 16.19
CA ASP A 258 -4.30 -4.98 15.25
C ASP A 258 -5.13 -3.69 15.43
N LYS A 259 -4.40 -2.59 15.37
CA LYS A 259 -4.86 -1.50 14.52
C LYS A 259 -4.56 -1.77 13.05
N ASP A 260 -3.70 -2.73 12.67
CA ASP A 260 -3.34 -2.98 11.24
C ASP A 260 -2.82 -4.41 10.85
N GLY A 261 -3.60 -5.51 10.87
CA GLY A 261 -3.51 -6.44 9.71
C GLY A 261 -3.23 -7.94 9.88
N ASP A 262 -4.22 -8.72 10.31
CA ASP A 262 -4.63 -9.94 9.56
C ASP A 262 -6.05 -10.38 9.96
N GLN A 263 -6.43 -10.26 11.24
CA GLN A 263 -7.84 -10.31 11.61
C GLN A 263 -8.63 -9.17 10.96
N HIS A 264 -8.01 -8.00 10.82
CA HIS A 264 -8.51 -6.92 9.97
C HIS A 264 -9.00 -7.42 8.60
N TYR A 265 -8.19 -8.18 7.85
CA TYR A 265 -8.57 -8.69 6.54
C TYR A 265 -9.63 -9.79 6.64
N ASP A 266 -9.56 -10.67 7.63
CA ASP A 266 -10.57 -11.71 7.83
C ASP A 266 -11.94 -11.12 8.18
N VAL A 267 -12.00 -10.11 9.04
CA VAL A 267 -13.22 -9.39 9.41
C VAL A 267 -13.72 -8.55 8.23
N ALA A 268 -12.84 -7.85 7.51
CA ALA A 268 -13.21 -7.14 6.29
C ALA A 268 -13.70 -8.08 5.18
N SER A 269 -13.14 -9.28 5.10
CA SER A 269 -13.53 -10.33 4.18
C SER A 269 -14.87 -10.95 4.59
N ALA A 270 -15.07 -11.16 5.88
CA ALA A 270 -16.33 -11.62 6.44
C ALA A 270 -17.45 -10.60 6.22
N LEU A 271 -17.19 -9.30 6.42
CA LEU A 271 -18.12 -8.22 6.07
C LEU A 271 -18.58 -8.33 4.61
N ILE A 272 -17.65 -8.41 3.66
CA ILE A 272 -18.00 -8.49 2.23
C ILE A 272 -18.69 -9.82 1.90
N LYS A 273 -18.28 -10.93 2.50
CA LYS A 273 -18.96 -12.23 2.32
C LYS A 273 -20.38 -12.22 2.87
N SER A 274 -20.63 -11.55 4.00
CA SER A 274 -21.98 -11.36 4.55
C SER A 274 -22.84 -10.48 3.67
N ILE A 275 -22.30 -9.40 3.12
CA ILE A 275 -22.99 -8.57 2.12
C ILE A 275 -23.34 -9.41 0.90
N ARG A 276 -22.37 -10.14 0.33
CA ARG A 276 -22.55 -11.05 -0.82
C ARG A 276 -23.59 -12.12 -0.54
N GLY A 277 -23.61 -12.67 0.68
CA GLY A 277 -24.59 -13.65 1.16
C GLY A 277 -25.95 -13.06 1.52
N SER A 278 -26.12 -11.74 1.42
CA SER A 278 -27.33 -11.00 1.80
C SER A 278 -27.75 -11.17 3.27
N ASP A 279 -26.79 -11.46 4.14
CA ASP A 279 -27.01 -11.55 5.58
C ASP A 279 -26.75 -10.16 6.21
N VAL A 280 -27.83 -9.42 6.43
CA VAL A 280 -27.79 -8.05 6.99
C VAL A 280 -27.25 -8.05 8.41
N ASP A 281 -27.64 -9.03 9.23
CA ASP A 281 -27.27 -9.09 10.64
C ASP A 281 -25.78 -9.41 10.80
N ALA A 282 -25.26 -10.39 10.04
CA ALA A 282 -23.84 -10.70 10.01
C ALA A 282 -23.03 -9.54 9.41
N THR A 283 -23.55 -8.86 8.39
CA THR A 283 -22.94 -7.65 7.81
C THR A 283 -22.75 -6.57 8.89
N LEU A 284 -23.81 -6.27 9.65
CA LEU A 284 -23.75 -5.29 10.73
C LEU A 284 -22.84 -5.74 11.87
N HIS A 285 -22.82 -7.04 12.19
CA HIS A 285 -21.92 -7.59 13.19
C HIS A 285 -20.44 -7.40 12.81
N TYR A 286 -20.04 -7.77 11.58
CA TYR A 286 -18.66 -7.59 11.14
C TYR A 286 -18.31 -6.10 10.95
N LEU A 287 -19.24 -5.27 10.50
CA LEU A 287 -19.05 -3.81 10.44
C LEU A 287 -18.79 -3.24 11.84
N ALA A 288 -19.60 -3.62 12.84
CA ALA A 288 -19.41 -3.20 14.23
C ALA A 288 -18.05 -3.67 14.78
N ARG A 289 -17.64 -4.90 14.49
CA ARG A 289 -16.31 -5.40 14.85
C ARG A 289 -15.18 -4.56 14.27
N MET A 290 -15.28 -4.12 13.00
CA MET A 290 -14.28 -3.22 12.40
C MET A 290 -14.28 -1.86 13.07
N ILE A 291 -15.45 -1.29 13.36
CA ILE A 291 -15.57 0.02 14.03
C ILE A 291 -14.95 -0.03 15.44
N GLU A 292 -15.28 -1.04 16.24
CA GLU A 292 -14.75 -1.22 17.60
C GLU A 292 -13.23 -1.50 17.60
N ALA A 293 -12.74 -2.18 16.57
CA ALA A 293 -11.30 -2.38 16.35
C ALA A 293 -10.57 -1.07 15.95
N GLY A 294 -11.28 0.01 15.70
CA GLY A 294 -10.70 1.31 15.35
C GLY A 294 -10.25 1.43 13.90
N GLU A 295 -10.91 0.69 13.01
CA GLU A 295 -10.66 0.69 11.56
C GLU A 295 -10.72 2.09 10.93
N ASP A 296 -9.92 2.34 9.88
CA ASP A 296 -10.11 3.55 9.07
C ASP A 296 -11.49 3.53 8.40
N PRO A 297 -12.41 4.47 8.68
CA PRO A 297 -13.73 4.47 8.07
C PRO A 297 -13.67 4.59 6.54
N ARG A 298 -12.58 5.18 5.99
CA ARG A 298 -12.36 5.24 4.54
C ARG A 298 -11.99 3.87 3.97
N PHE A 299 -11.33 3.01 4.75
CA PHE A 299 -11.07 1.63 4.36
C PHE A 299 -12.38 0.86 4.20
N ILE A 300 -13.27 0.94 5.20
CA ILE A 300 -14.60 0.31 5.14
C ILE A 300 -15.38 0.81 3.91
N ALA A 301 -15.42 2.13 3.72
CA ALA A 301 -16.11 2.73 2.57
C ALA A 301 -15.57 2.25 1.21
N ARG A 302 -14.25 2.09 1.06
CA ARG A 302 -13.63 1.52 -0.14
C ARG A 302 -14.11 0.09 -0.40
N ARG A 303 -14.17 -0.74 0.65
CA ARG A 303 -14.65 -2.13 0.54
C ARG A 303 -16.12 -2.20 0.11
N LEU A 304 -16.97 -1.30 0.61
CA LEU A 304 -18.37 -1.20 0.19
C LEU A 304 -18.51 -0.78 -1.28
N MET A 305 -17.71 0.18 -1.77
CA MET A 305 -17.72 0.57 -3.19
C MET A 305 -17.32 -0.57 -4.13
N ILE A 306 -16.33 -1.38 -3.72
CA ILE A 306 -15.92 -2.58 -4.48
C ILE A 306 -17.07 -3.58 -4.50
N SER A 307 -17.64 -3.92 -3.34
CA SER A 307 -18.76 -4.88 -3.26
C SER A 307 -20.00 -4.43 -4.04
N ALA A 308 -20.29 -3.12 -4.07
CA ALA A 308 -21.35 -2.57 -4.90
C ALA A 308 -21.16 -2.85 -6.40
N SER A 309 -19.92 -2.94 -6.89
CA SER A 309 -19.62 -3.22 -8.30
C SER A 309 -19.39 -4.71 -8.57
N GLU A 310 -18.80 -5.44 -7.63
CA GLU A 310 -18.43 -6.85 -7.75
C GLU A 310 -19.59 -7.80 -7.44
N ASP A 311 -20.33 -7.54 -6.36
CA ASP A 311 -21.32 -8.46 -5.81
C ASP A 311 -22.77 -8.07 -6.17
N VAL A 312 -23.02 -6.77 -6.38
CA VAL A 312 -24.33 -6.22 -6.74
C VAL A 312 -24.38 -5.86 -8.23
N GLY A 313 -23.40 -5.12 -8.72
CA GLY A 313 -23.23 -4.82 -10.14
C GLY A 313 -24.46 -4.14 -10.76
N LEU A 314 -24.89 -4.63 -11.92
CA LEU A 314 -26.03 -4.08 -12.63
C LEU A 314 -27.38 -4.64 -12.17
N ALA A 315 -27.40 -5.55 -11.18
CA ALA A 315 -28.64 -5.98 -10.54
C ALA A 315 -29.28 -4.85 -9.72
N ASP A 316 -28.48 -3.94 -9.18
CA ASP A 316 -28.94 -2.64 -8.69
C ASP A 316 -27.96 -1.53 -9.11
N PRO A 317 -28.25 -0.81 -10.19
CA PRO A 317 -27.40 0.29 -10.68
C PRO A 317 -27.26 1.46 -9.70
N THR A 318 -28.08 1.52 -8.64
CA THR A 318 -28.00 2.58 -7.62
C THR A 318 -27.03 2.24 -6.48
N ALA A 319 -26.56 0.98 -6.40
CA ALA A 319 -25.69 0.49 -5.33
C ALA A 319 -24.32 1.21 -5.31
N LEU A 320 -23.66 1.33 -6.47
CA LEU A 320 -22.38 2.04 -6.55
C LEU A 320 -22.51 3.53 -6.22
N PRO A 321 -23.46 4.30 -6.80
CA PRO A 321 -23.72 5.67 -6.37
C PRO A 321 -23.98 5.81 -4.87
N THR A 322 -24.73 4.88 -4.27
CA THR A 322 -24.99 4.85 -2.82
C THR A 322 -23.70 4.67 -2.02
N ALA A 323 -22.86 3.71 -2.41
CA ALA A 323 -21.58 3.47 -1.75
C ALA A 323 -20.60 4.65 -1.92
N VAL A 324 -20.59 5.30 -3.09
CA VAL A 324 -19.78 6.50 -3.35
C VAL A 324 -20.25 7.68 -2.51
N ALA A 325 -21.56 7.92 -2.41
CA ALA A 325 -22.12 8.98 -1.57
C ALA A 325 -21.77 8.74 -0.09
N ALA A 326 -21.84 7.48 0.37
CA ALA A 326 -21.41 7.11 1.71
C ALA A 326 -19.91 7.38 1.92
N ALA A 327 -19.05 7.00 0.97
CA ALA A 327 -17.62 7.25 1.04
C ALA A 327 -17.27 8.75 1.09
N GLN A 328 -17.96 9.58 0.31
CA GLN A 328 -17.81 11.04 0.34
C GLN A 328 -18.25 11.61 1.68
N ALA A 329 -19.41 11.17 2.19
CA ALA A 329 -19.92 11.63 3.49
C ALA A 329 -18.97 11.22 4.63
N VAL A 330 -18.42 10.00 4.61
CA VAL A 330 -17.39 9.53 5.56
C VAL A 330 -16.09 10.33 5.48
N ALA A 331 -15.69 10.81 4.29
CA ALA A 331 -14.52 11.68 4.16
C ALA A 331 -14.73 13.05 4.85
N LEU A 332 -15.99 13.48 4.98
CA LEU A 332 -16.37 14.75 5.62
C LEU A 332 -16.74 14.58 7.11
N ILE A 333 -17.20 13.39 7.49
CA ILE A 333 -17.76 13.09 8.82
C ILE A 333 -16.95 11.96 9.43
N GLY A 334 -16.25 12.25 10.53
CA GLY A 334 -15.45 11.28 11.27
C GLY A 334 -16.27 10.35 12.17
N PHE A 335 -15.59 9.47 12.89
CA PHE A 335 -16.22 8.73 13.98
C PHE A 335 -16.50 9.63 15.20
N PRO A 336 -17.58 9.36 15.95
CA PRO A 336 -18.44 8.19 15.84
C PRO A 336 -19.53 8.26 14.75
N GLU A 337 -19.94 9.43 14.26
CA GLU A 337 -21.09 9.61 13.34
C GLU A 337 -20.97 8.83 12.02
N ALA A 338 -19.75 8.67 11.50
CA ALA A 338 -19.47 7.87 10.30
C ALA A 338 -20.05 6.45 10.35
N ARG A 339 -20.20 5.86 11.55
CA ARG A 339 -20.77 4.51 11.73
C ARG A 339 -22.20 4.40 11.17
N ILE A 340 -22.97 5.49 11.25
CA ILE A 340 -24.37 5.52 10.81
C ILE A 340 -24.43 5.47 9.27
N ILE A 341 -23.56 6.25 8.62
CA ILE A 341 -23.45 6.33 7.17
C ILE A 341 -22.96 4.99 6.60
N LEU A 342 -21.93 4.41 7.21
CA LEU A 342 -21.40 3.10 6.83
C LEU A 342 -22.45 2.00 7.00
N SER A 343 -23.21 2.03 8.10
CA SER A 343 -24.30 1.09 8.36
C SER A 343 -25.40 1.18 7.29
N GLN A 344 -25.84 2.39 6.95
CA GLN A 344 -26.83 2.61 5.91
C GLN A 344 -26.40 2.02 4.55
N ALA A 345 -25.16 2.28 4.14
CA ALA A 345 -24.63 1.73 2.89
C ALA A 345 -24.49 0.20 2.95
N ALA A 346 -23.97 -0.34 4.04
CA ALA A 346 -23.80 -1.79 4.20
C ALA A 346 -25.14 -2.54 4.16
N ILE A 347 -26.19 -2.02 4.81
CA ILE A 347 -27.54 -2.59 4.77
C ILE A 347 -28.10 -2.54 3.35
N ALA A 348 -27.97 -1.39 2.66
CA ALA A 348 -28.43 -1.26 1.28
C ALA A 348 -27.77 -2.30 0.36
N LEU A 349 -26.45 -2.48 0.46
CA LEU A 349 -25.72 -3.47 -0.34
C LEU A 349 -26.08 -4.91 0.02
N ALA A 350 -26.27 -5.20 1.31
CA ALA A 350 -26.68 -6.54 1.78
C ALA A 350 -28.08 -6.91 1.24
N LEU A 351 -29.03 -5.97 1.21
CA LEU A 351 -30.39 -6.20 0.70
C LEU A 351 -30.50 -6.11 -0.83
N ALA A 352 -29.52 -5.52 -1.52
CA ALA A 352 -29.56 -5.39 -2.96
C ALA A 352 -29.56 -6.76 -3.68
N PRO A 353 -30.25 -6.89 -4.83
CA PRO A 353 -30.13 -8.08 -5.67
C PRO A 353 -28.67 -8.27 -6.11
N LYS A 354 -28.21 -9.52 -6.17
CA LYS A 354 -26.79 -9.83 -6.40
C LYS A 354 -26.53 -10.21 -7.86
N SER A 355 -25.46 -9.66 -8.42
CA SER A 355 -24.90 -10.07 -9.70
C SER A 355 -23.43 -9.72 -9.78
N ASN A 356 -22.62 -10.72 -10.13
CA ASN A 356 -21.21 -10.56 -10.48
C ASN A 356 -20.97 -10.59 -11.99
N ALA A 357 -22.02 -10.48 -12.82
CA ALA A 357 -21.93 -10.66 -14.27
C ALA A 357 -20.99 -9.63 -14.93
N ALA A 358 -21.02 -8.37 -14.48
CA ALA A 358 -20.12 -7.33 -14.97
C ALA A 358 -18.65 -7.58 -14.57
N TYR A 359 -18.42 -8.05 -13.34
CA TYR A 359 -17.11 -8.44 -12.83
C TYR A 359 -16.51 -9.61 -13.63
N LEU A 360 -17.28 -10.68 -13.84
CA LEU A 360 -16.84 -11.82 -14.64
C LEU A 360 -16.62 -11.47 -16.11
N ALA A 361 -17.41 -10.53 -16.66
CA ALA A 361 -17.27 -10.09 -18.05
C ALA A 361 -15.91 -9.43 -18.32
N ILE A 362 -15.47 -8.53 -17.43
CA ILE A 362 -14.18 -7.86 -17.59
C ILE A 362 -13.01 -8.82 -17.34
N ASP A 363 -13.14 -9.74 -16.37
CA ASP A 363 -12.10 -10.75 -16.09
C ASP A 363 -11.92 -11.71 -17.27
N ALA A 364 -13.00 -12.13 -17.91
CA ALA A 364 -12.94 -12.95 -19.12
C ALA A 364 -12.27 -12.22 -20.29
N ALA A 365 -12.61 -10.95 -20.52
CA ALA A 365 -11.98 -10.15 -21.57
C ALA A 365 -10.47 -9.91 -21.30
N LEU A 366 -10.10 -9.64 -20.05
CA LEU A 366 -8.70 -9.49 -19.64
C LEU A 366 -7.91 -10.80 -19.80
N ALA A 367 -8.53 -11.94 -19.49
CA ALA A 367 -7.91 -13.25 -19.69
C ALA A 367 -7.59 -13.51 -21.17
N ASP A 368 -8.51 -13.19 -22.08
CA ASP A 368 -8.30 -13.33 -23.52
C ASP A 368 -7.16 -12.44 -24.03
N VAL A 369 -7.10 -11.18 -23.58
CA VAL A 369 -5.98 -10.27 -23.91
C VAL A 369 -4.65 -10.84 -23.43
N ARG A 370 -4.60 -11.36 -22.20
CA ARG A 370 -3.38 -11.99 -21.63
C ARG A 370 -2.96 -13.25 -22.39
N GLN A 371 -3.91 -13.96 -23.00
CA GLN A 371 -3.66 -15.13 -23.85
C GLN A 371 -3.28 -14.75 -25.29
N GLY A 372 -3.14 -13.46 -25.61
CA GLY A 372 -2.75 -12.99 -26.93
C GLY A 372 -3.90 -12.86 -27.93
N LEU A 373 -5.16 -12.99 -27.50
CA LEU A 373 -6.35 -12.81 -28.34
C LEU A 373 -6.76 -11.34 -28.53
N ALA A 374 -5.82 -10.40 -28.34
CA ALA A 374 -6.09 -8.98 -28.49
C ALA A 374 -6.50 -8.60 -29.92
N GLY A 375 -5.88 -9.23 -30.94
CA GLY A 375 -6.14 -8.94 -32.35
C GLY A 375 -5.82 -7.48 -32.77
N ALA A 376 -6.00 -7.18 -34.05
CA ALA A 376 -5.93 -5.80 -34.54
C ALA A 376 -7.33 -5.18 -34.58
N VAL A 377 -7.47 -3.92 -34.18
CA VAL A 377 -8.75 -3.19 -34.30
C VAL A 377 -9.22 -3.23 -35.76
N PRO A 378 -10.49 -3.59 -36.04
CA PRO A 378 -11.05 -3.60 -37.39
C PRO A 378 -10.82 -2.25 -38.10
N PRO A 379 -10.42 -2.22 -39.39
CA PRO A 379 -10.04 -0.98 -40.07
C PRO A 379 -11.10 0.12 -40.06
N HIS A 380 -12.39 -0.25 -40.19
CA HIS A 380 -13.50 0.69 -40.17
C HIS A 380 -13.73 1.35 -38.80
N LEU A 381 -13.17 0.81 -37.71
CA LEU A 381 -13.23 1.41 -36.36
C LEU A 381 -11.99 2.24 -36.01
N ARG A 382 -10.97 2.24 -36.87
CA ARG A 382 -9.72 2.99 -36.61
C ARG A 382 -9.92 4.47 -36.86
N ASP A 383 -9.13 5.29 -36.17
CA ASP A 383 -9.13 6.74 -36.35
C ASP A 383 -8.91 7.14 -37.82
N ALA A 384 -9.80 7.98 -38.31
CA ALA A 384 -9.84 8.49 -39.68
C ALA A 384 -9.37 9.95 -39.80
N HIS A 385 -9.08 10.62 -38.68
CA HIS A 385 -8.90 12.08 -38.64
C HIS A 385 -7.47 12.56 -38.91
N TYR A 386 -6.49 11.66 -39.00
CA TYR A 386 -5.10 12.03 -39.27
C TYR A 386 -4.73 11.94 -40.75
N GLY A 387 -3.75 12.75 -41.17
CA GLY A 387 -3.26 12.77 -42.55
C GLY A 387 -2.73 11.40 -43.00
N GLY A 388 -3.38 10.79 -43.99
CA GLY A 388 -3.02 9.48 -44.54
C GLY A 388 -3.98 8.34 -44.19
N ALA A 389 -4.93 8.54 -43.27
CA ALA A 389 -5.91 7.52 -42.87
C ALA A 389 -6.72 6.95 -44.05
N GLY A 390 -7.12 7.81 -45.00
CA GLY A 390 -7.83 7.40 -46.21
C GLY A 390 -7.03 6.48 -47.14
N LYS A 391 -5.70 6.58 -47.17
CA LYS A 391 -4.84 5.66 -47.96
C LYS A 391 -4.67 4.30 -47.27
N LEU A 392 -4.83 4.24 -45.96
CA LEU A 392 -4.73 3.04 -45.13
C LEU A 392 -6.09 2.33 -44.95
N GLY A 393 -7.16 2.86 -45.55
CA GLY A 393 -8.52 2.31 -45.41
C GLY A 393 -9.12 2.48 -44.01
N HIS A 394 -8.54 3.34 -43.17
CA HIS A 394 -9.05 3.57 -41.82
C HIS A 394 -10.37 4.36 -41.85
N GLY A 395 -11.34 3.93 -41.05
CA GLY A 395 -12.68 4.52 -40.98
C GLY A 395 -13.55 4.30 -42.22
N GLN A 396 -13.03 3.71 -43.30
CA GLN A 396 -13.83 3.41 -44.48
C GLN A 396 -14.82 2.28 -44.16
N GLY A 397 -16.10 2.50 -44.49
CA GLY A 397 -17.16 1.53 -44.23
C GLY A 397 -17.70 1.54 -42.80
N TYR A 398 -17.28 2.49 -41.95
CA TYR A 398 -17.88 2.68 -40.64
C TYR A 398 -19.36 3.06 -40.79
N GLN A 399 -20.23 2.31 -40.12
CA GLN A 399 -21.64 2.65 -40.02
C GLN A 399 -21.87 3.41 -38.73
N TYR A 400 -22.28 4.67 -38.83
CA TYR A 400 -22.57 5.49 -37.66
C TYR A 400 -23.95 5.11 -37.08
N PRO A 401 -24.04 4.58 -35.84
CA PRO A 401 -25.30 4.02 -35.35
C PRO A 401 -26.46 5.01 -35.30
N HIS A 402 -26.20 6.30 -35.04
CA HIS A 402 -27.23 7.33 -34.94
C HIS A 402 -27.90 7.68 -36.29
N ASP A 403 -27.30 7.30 -37.42
CA ASP A 403 -27.92 7.47 -38.74
C ASP A 403 -28.90 6.31 -39.07
N LEU A 404 -28.96 5.29 -38.23
CA LEU A 404 -29.80 4.11 -38.44
C LEU A 404 -31.09 4.19 -37.60
N PRO A 405 -32.23 3.67 -38.11
CA PRO A 405 -33.54 3.81 -37.46
C PRO A 405 -33.60 3.30 -36.01
N GLU A 406 -32.85 2.24 -35.70
CA GLU A 406 -32.84 1.61 -34.38
C GLU A 406 -31.64 2.03 -33.51
N GLY A 407 -30.76 2.90 -34.02
CA GLY A 407 -29.56 3.30 -33.29
C GLY A 407 -28.51 2.19 -33.15
N ILE A 408 -28.61 1.09 -33.92
CA ILE A 408 -27.68 -0.05 -33.88
C ILE A 408 -27.19 -0.34 -35.29
N ALA A 409 -25.87 -0.30 -35.47
CA ALA A 409 -25.22 -0.72 -36.71
C ALA A 409 -24.77 -2.17 -36.65
N ALA A 410 -25.29 -3.00 -37.55
CA ALA A 410 -24.87 -4.38 -37.77
C ALA A 410 -23.50 -4.40 -38.48
N GLN A 411 -22.45 -4.24 -37.69
CA GLN A 411 -21.05 -4.29 -38.12
C GLN A 411 -20.19 -5.01 -37.07
N GLN A 412 -19.02 -5.48 -37.48
CA GLN A 412 -18.10 -6.19 -36.59
C GLN A 412 -17.31 -5.19 -35.73
N TYR A 413 -17.63 -5.13 -34.43
CA TYR A 413 -16.89 -4.30 -33.48
C TYR A 413 -15.64 -4.98 -32.91
N ALA A 414 -15.74 -6.29 -32.65
CA ALA A 414 -14.66 -7.08 -32.08
C ALA A 414 -13.64 -7.49 -33.14
N PRO A 415 -12.34 -7.59 -32.82
CA PRO A 415 -11.35 -8.15 -33.75
C PRO A 415 -11.63 -9.64 -34.00
N ASP A 416 -11.14 -10.17 -35.12
CA ASP A 416 -11.42 -11.54 -35.57
C ASP A 416 -11.14 -12.60 -34.51
N ALA A 417 -10.07 -12.41 -33.72
CA ALA A 417 -9.65 -13.33 -32.66
C ALA A 417 -10.71 -13.56 -31.56
N VAL A 418 -11.64 -12.63 -31.38
CA VAL A 418 -12.71 -12.72 -30.36
C VAL A 418 -14.09 -12.37 -30.95
N HIS A 419 -14.24 -12.37 -32.27
CA HIS A 419 -15.52 -12.13 -32.92
C HIS A 419 -16.55 -13.17 -32.41
N GLY A 420 -17.69 -12.69 -31.93
CA GLY A 420 -18.78 -13.54 -31.46
C GLY A 420 -18.62 -14.03 -30.03
N LYS A 421 -17.54 -13.66 -29.33
CA LYS A 421 -17.45 -13.90 -27.89
C LYS A 421 -18.46 -13.06 -27.13
N GLU A 422 -19.13 -13.70 -26.17
CA GLU A 422 -20.10 -13.07 -25.28
C GLU A 422 -19.53 -13.01 -23.86
N TYR A 423 -18.86 -11.90 -23.53
CA TYR A 423 -18.28 -11.67 -22.20
C TYR A 423 -19.36 -11.38 -21.15
N TYR A 424 -20.24 -10.42 -21.43
CA TYR A 424 -21.28 -10.03 -20.50
C TYR A 424 -22.48 -10.97 -20.58
N ARG A 425 -22.73 -11.74 -19.52
CA ARG A 425 -23.84 -12.67 -19.42
C ARG A 425 -24.73 -12.23 -18.25
N PRO A 426 -25.67 -11.29 -18.49
CA PRO A 426 -26.48 -10.70 -17.43
C PRO A 426 -27.31 -11.76 -16.71
N THR A 427 -27.49 -11.59 -15.40
CA THR A 427 -28.46 -12.37 -14.64
C THR A 427 -29.87 -11.84 -14.88
N ARG A 428 -30.86 -12.49 -14.28
CA ARG A 428 -32.25 -12.01 -14.22
C ARG A 428 -32.60 -11.43 -12.84
N HIS A 429 -31.60 -11.09 -12.03
CA HIS A 429 -31.82 -10.50 -10.70
C HIS A 429 -31.98 -8.98 -10.81
N GLY A 430 -32.96 -8.44 -10.08
CA GLY A 430 -33.14 -6.99 -9.95
C GLY A 430 -33.29 -6.26 -11.29
N GLY A 431 -32.65 -5.10 -11.40
CA GLY A 431 -32.60 -4.28 -12.61
C GLY A 431 -31.88 -4.95 -13.79
N GLU A 432 -31.02 -5.94 -13.53
CA GLU A 432 -30.26 -6.61 -14.59
C GLU A 432 -31.15 -7.47 -15.50
N ALA A 433 -32.33 -7.87 -15.03
CA ALA A 433 -33.32 -8.59 -15.85
C ALA A 433 -33.69 -7.81 -17.13
N ARG A 434 -33.86 -6.49 -17.01
CA ARG A 434 -34.11 -5.61 -18.16
C ARG A 434 -32.90 -5.54 -19.09
N TYR A 435 -31.69 -5.55 -18.54
CA TYR A 435 -30.47 -5.55 -19.35
C TYR A 435 -30.26 -6.86 -20.08
N ALA A 436 -30.70 -7.99 -19.51
CA ALA A 436 -30.69 -9.25 -20.22
C ALA A 436 -31.57 -9.21 -21.49
N ASP A 437 -32.77 -8.63 -21.42
CA ASP A 437 -33.62 -8.44 -22.59
C ASP A 437 -32.97 -7.50 -23.62
N ILE A 438 -32.40 -6.38 -23.16
CA ILE A 438 -31.75 -5.41 -24.04
C ILE A 438 -30.52 -6.01 -24.73
N VAL A 439 -29.71 -6.78 -24.02
CA VAL A 439 -28.49 -7.41 -24.57
C VAL A 439 -28.87 -8.47 -25.60
N GLU A 440 -29.88 -9.28 -25.34
CA GLU A 440 -30.39 -10.28 -26.30
C GLU A 440 -30.90 -9.60 -27.58
N TRP A 441 -31.75 -8.59 -27.42
CA TRP A 441 -32.25 -7.79 -28.55
C TRP A 441 -31.13 -7.12 -29.35
N THR A 442 -30.19 -6.47 -28.65
CA THR A 442 -29.04 -5.78 -29.29
C THR A 442 -28.15 -6.78 -30.03
N ARG A 443 -27.90 -7.96 -29.45
CA ARG A 443 -27.10 -9.01 -30.11
C ARG A 443 -27.76 -9.54 -31.37
N GLY A 444 -29.09 -9.69 -31.39
CA GLY A 444 -29.83 -10.04 -32.61
C GLY A 444 -29.63 -9.00 -33.70
N ARG A 445 -29.83 -7.72 -33.37
CA ARG A 445 -29.62 -6.61 -34.31
C ARG A 445 -28.19 -6.51 -34.83
N LEU A 446 -27.20 -6.73 -33.95
CA LEU A 446 -25.78 -6.76 -34.34
C LEU A 446 -25.45 -7.92 -35.30
N LYS A 447 -26.22 -9.02 -35.27
CA LYS A 447 -26.14 -10.14 -36.22
C LYS A 447 -26.95 -9.92 -37.50
N GLY A 448 -27.76 -8.86 -37.56
CA GLY A 448 -28.66 -8.56 -38.68
C GLY A 448 -30.00 -9.29 -38.66
N GLU A 449 -30.43 -9.77 -37.47
CA GLU A 449 -31.71 -10.48 -37.25
C GLU A 449 -32.91 -9.54 -37.07
#